data_AF-X0VI27-F1
#
_entry.id   AF-X0VI27-F1
#
_cell.length_a   1.000
_cell.length_b   1.000
_cell.length_c   1.000
_cell.angle_alpha   90.00
_cell.angle_beta   90.00
_cell.angle_gamma   90.00
#
_symmetry.space_group_name_H-M   'P 1'
#
loop_
_entity.id
_entity.type
_entity.pdbx_description
1 polymer ?
#
loop_
_entity_poly.entity_id
_entity_poly.type
_entity_poly.pdbx_seq_one_letter_code
_entity_poly.pdbx_strand_id
1 'polypeptide(L)'
;MGKLALKYGSFFNIIVMEAWFFSIYYNEGTIPWEPAILFITSLATFLYLEIIEQMKVDPTDCQLFHEFLTVLPYERSITYIDCHDISAGPFDPENHEDLRNFYNHWDCASHEFNHKGIEIRKKALWELIESYIVDLDTYTVPTDDNKRVLSPELKEKDSDEWREIINNIHCQAGLIVITHQDFV
;
A
#
# COMPACT_ATOMS: atom_id res chain seq x y z
N MET A 1 -17.49 -21.04 14.62
CA MET A 1 -18.54 -21.65 13.77
C MET A 1 -19.76 -20.74 13.54
N GLY A 2 -20.26 -19.98 14.53
CA GLY A 2 -21.50 -19.19 14.36
C GLY A 2 -21.48 -18.07 13.31
N LYS A 3 -20.42 -17.25 13.23
CA LYS A 3 -20.37 -16.09 12.30
C LYS A 3 -20.28 -16.50 10.83
N LEU A 4 -19.49 -17.52 10.52
CA LEU A 4 -19.34 -18.05 9.16
C LEU A 4 -20.67 -18.64 8.66
N ALA A 5 -21.34 -19.44 9.50
CA ALA A 5 -22.67 -19.97 9.20
C ALA A 5 -23.71 -18.87 9.01
N LEU A 6 -23.65 -17.79 9.82
CA LEU A 6 -24.54 -16.64 9.69
C LEU A 6 -24.31 -15.88 8.37
N LYS A 7 -23.05 -15.65 7.98
CA LYS A 7 -22.68 -14.98 6.72
C LYS A 7 -23.18 -15.73 5.49
N TYR A 8 -22.89 -17.03 5.42
CA TYR A 8 -23.36 -17.85 4.29
C TYR A 8 -24.87 -18.09 4.33
N GLY A 9 -25.46 -18.14 5.52
CA GLY A 9 -26.92 -18.16 5.69
C GLY A 9 -27.59 -16.89 5.16
N SER A 10 -27.05 -15.70 5.44
CA SER A 10 -27.56 -14.45 4.88
C SER A 10 -27.39 -14.37 3.37
N PHE A 11 -26.28 -14.86 2.83
CA PHE A 11 -26.08 -14.91 1.37
C PHE A 11 -27.07 -15.85 0.68
N PHE A 12 -27.31 -17.03 1.25
CA PHE A 12 -28.32 -17.95 0.75
C PHE A 12 -29.72 -17.32 0.80
N ASN A 13 -30.07 -16.64 1.89
CA ASN A 13 -31.34 -15.92 2.00
C ASN A 13 -31.51 -14.85 0.91
N ILE A 14 -30.46 -14.10 0.57
CA ILE A 14 -30.49 -13.12 -0.53
C ILE A 14 -30.92 -13.79 -1.85
N ILE A 15 -30.32 -14.94 -2.19
CA ILE A 15 -30.65 -15.69 -3.41
C ILE A 15 -32.11 -16.18 -3.39
N VAL A 16 -32.57 -16.72 -2.26
CA VAL A 16 -33.94 -17.21 -2.12
C VAL A 16 -34.94 -16.07 -2.21
N MET A 17 -34.66 -14.91 -1.59
CA MET A 17 -35.53 -13.74 -1.63
C MET A 17 -35.62 -13.16 -3.04
N GLU A 18 -34.52 -13.14 -3.79
CA GLU A 18 -34.53 -12.70 -5.19
C GLU A 18 -35.39 -13.62 -6.06
N ALA A 19 -35.22 -14.95 -5.94
CA ALA A 19 -36.05 -15.92 -6.65
C ALA A 19 -37.54 -15.79 -6.29
N TRP A 20 -37.85 -15.55 -5.02
CA TRP A 20 -39.22 -15.34 -4.56
C TRP A 20 -39.83 -14.03 -5.07
N PHE A 21 -39.06 -12.94 -5.04
CA PHE A 21 -39.45 -11.64 -5.59
C PHE A 21 -39.86 -11.76 -7.05
N PHE A 22 -39.00 -12.37 -7.89
CA PHE A 22 -39.31 -12.57 -9.30
C PHE A 22 -40.50 -13.48 -9.52
N SER A 23 -40.64 -14.56 -8.75
CA SER A 23 -41.79 -15.45 -8.85
C SER A 23 -43.12 -14.73 -8.62
N ILE A 24 -43.21 -13.86 -7.60
CA ILE A 24 -44.43 -13.08 -7.36
C ILE A 24 -44.61 -12.02 -8.45
N TYR A 25 -43.55 -11.28 -8.79
CA TYR A 25 -43.62 -10.22 -9.79
C TYR A 25 -44.11 -10.73 -11.16
N TYR A 26 -43.61 -11.89 -11.62
CA TYR A 26 -44.04 -12.48 -12.89
C TYR A 26 -45.45 -13.06 -12.87
N ASN A 27 -45.91 -13.60 -11.74
CA ASN A 27 -47.23 -14.22 -11.65
C ASN A 27 -48.34 -13.20 -11.36
N GLU A 28 -48.06 -12.19 -10.55
CA GLU A 28 -49.07 -11.26 -10.02
C GLU A 28 -48.93 -9.84 -10.58
N GLY A 29 -47.79 -9.49 -11.19
CA GLY A 29 -47.56 -8.17 -11.78
C GLY A 29 -47.45 -7.03 -10.77
N THR A 30 -47.35 -7.35 -9.48
CA THR A 30 -47.19 -6.38 -8.38
C THR A 30 -45.80 -6.49 -7.75
N ILE A 31 -45.35 -5.44 -7.07
CA ILE A 31 -44.08 -5.43 -6.35
C ILE A 31 -44.31 -6.00 -4.94
N PRO A 32 -43.76 -7.19 -4.61
CA PRO A 32 -43.90 -7.77 -3.27
C PRO A 32 -42.90 -7.10 -2.31
N TRP A 33 -43.42 -6.40 -1.31
CA TRP A 33 -42.57 -5.64 -0.37
C TRP A 33 -41.90 -6.54 0.67
N GLU A 34 -42.50 -7.68 1.00
CA GLU A 34 -41.98 -8.65 1.97
C GLU A 34 -40.62 -9.23 1.57
N PRO A 35 -40.43 -9.84 0.37
CA PRO A 35 -39.13 -10.33 -0.07
C PRO A 35 -38.12 -9.19 -0.26
N ALA A 36 -38.57 -7.98 -0.62
CA ALA A 36 -37.68 -6.82 -0.75
C ALA A 36 -37.07 -6.40 0.60
N ILE A 37 -37.86 -6.35 1.67
CA ILE A 37 -37.38 -6.03 3.03
C ILE A 37 -36.42 -7.13 3.53
N LEU A 38 -36.75 -8.40 3.30
CA LEU A 38 -35.90 -9.53 3.70
C LEU A 38 -34.58 -9.56 2.92
N PHE A 39 -34.60 -9.18 1.64
CA PHE A 39 -33.40 -9.01 0.84
C PHE A 39 -32.50 -7.91 1.42
N ILE A 40 -33.05 -6.72 1.66
CA ILE A 40 -32.27 -5.57 2.18
C ILE A 40 -31.65 -5.90 3.54
N THR A 41 -32.42 -6.49 4.45
CA THR A 41 -31.93 -6.85 5.79
C THR A 41 -30.86 -7.94 5.74
N SER A 42 -31.02 -8.94 4.87
CA SER A 42 -30.02 -9.98 4.66
C SER A 42 -28.74 -9.43 4.02
N LEU A 43 -28.87 -8.52 3.04
CA LEU A 43 -27.75 -7.83 2.41
C LEU A 43 -26.99 -6.96 3.43
N ALA A 44 -27.71 -6.16 4.23
CA ALA A 44 -27.11 -5.36 5.28
C ALA A 44 -26.36 -6.23 6.31
N THR A 45 -26.94 -7.37 6.69
CA THR A 45 -26.29 -8.33 7.60
C THR A 45 -25.02 -8.92 6.98
N PHE A 46 -25.09 -9.33 5.72
CA PHE A 46 -23.94 -9.89 5.00
C PHE A 46 -22.80 -8.86 4.91
N LEU A 47 -23.10 -7.64 4.48
CA LEU A 47 -22.13 -6.54 4.39
C LEU A 47 -21.54 -6.19 5.77
N TYR A 48 -22.37 -6.14 6.81
CA TYR A 48 -21.91 -5.88 8.18
C TYR A 48 -20.92 -6.95 8.66
N LEU A 49 -21.20 -8.23 8.40
CA LEU A 49 -20.30 -9.32 8.76
C LEU A 49 -19.00 -9.28 7.96
N GLU A 50 -19.07 -8.96 6.67
CA GLU A 50 -17.90 -8.76 5.82
C GLU A 50 -16.99 -7.64 6.35
N ILE A 51 -17.59 -6.49 6.69
CA ILE A 51 -16.87 -5.33 7.21
C ILE A 51 -16.22 -5.66 8.56
N ILE A 52 -16.92 -6.33 9.47
CA ILE A 52 -16.35 -6.73 10.77
C ILE A 52 -15.21 -7.74 10.61
N GLU A 53 -15.33 -8.65 9.65
CA GLU A 53 -14.31 -9.64 9.37
C GLU A 53 -13.03 -8.97 8.82
N GLN A 54 -13.18 -7.96 7.97
CA GLN A 54 -12.07 -7.13 7.48
C GLN A 54 -11.49 -6.22 8.56
N MET A 55 -12.31 -5.68 9.46
CA MET A 55 -11.87 -4.85 10.60
C MET A 55 -11.23 -5.68 11.73
N LYS A 56 -11.18 -7.00 11.62
CA LYS A 56 -10.59 -7.84 12.66
C LYS A 56 -9.07 -7.71 12.58
N VAL A 57 -8.53 -6.84 13.43
CA VAL A 57 -7.10 -6.63 13.57
C VAL A 57 -6.46 -7.87 14.19
N ASP A 58 -5.49 -8.45 13.50
CA ASP A 58 -4.64 -9.52 14.02
C ASP A 58 -3.62 -8.90 14.99
N PRO A 59 -3.48 -9.39 16.24
CA PRO A 59 -2.45 -8.92 17.15
C PRO A 59 -1.03 -9.04 16.59
N THR A 60 -0.78 -10.01 15.71
CA THR A 60 0.48 -10.20 15.01
C THR A 60 0.74 -9.05 14.04
N ASP A 61 -0.27 -8.67 13.26
CA ASP A 61 -0.19 -7.54 12.34
C ASP A 61 0.04 -6.23 13.12
N CYS A 62 -0.52 -6.06 14.33
CA CYS A 62 -0.20 -4.91 15.17
C CYS A 62 1.29 -4.83 15.54
N GLN A 63 1.89 -5.97 15.88
CA GLN A 63 3.30 -6.03 16.25
C GLN A 63 4.20 -5.76 15.03
N LEU A 64 3.92 -6.43 13.90
CA LEU A 64 4.61 -6.18 12.64
C LEU A 64 4.47 -4.74 12.18
N PHE A 65 3.30 -4.12 12.38
CA PHE A 65 3.09 -2.73 12.02
C PHE A 65 3.90 -1.77 12.90
N HIS A 66 4.05 -2.09 14.18
CA HIS A 66 4.91 -1.31 15.06
C HIS A 66 6.39 -1.43 14.68
N GLU A 67 6.83 -2.63 14.33
CA GLU A 67 8.18 -2.87 13.81
C GLU A 67 8.40 -2.13 12.48
N PHE A 68 7.41 -2.11 11.61
CA PHE A 68 7.42 -1.37 10.33
C PHE A 68 7.70 0.12 10.55
N LEU A 69 6.93 0.76 11.44
CA LEU A 69 7.11 2.18 11.76
C LEU A 69 8.44 2.46 12.47
N THR A 70 9.05 1.46 13.11
CA THR A 70 10.36 1.58 13.73
C THR A 70 11.48 1.51 12.69
N VAL A 71 11.36 0.63 11.70
CA VAL A 71 12.36 0.48 10.63
C VAL A 71 12.27 1.63 9.63
N LEU A 72 11.06 2.07 9.30
CA LEU A 72 10.82 3.15 8.34
C LEU A 72 10.01 4.29 8.97
N PRO A 73 10.61 5.07 9.88
CA PRO A 73 9.95 6.21 10.51
C PRO A 73 9.80 7.38 9.53
N TYR A 74 8.74 8.16 9.70
CA TYR A 74 8.48 9.34 8.85
C TYR A 74 9.57 10.43 8.99
N GLU A 75 10.05 10.67 10.22
CA GLU A 75 10.87 11.85 10.58
C GLU A 75 12.32 11.79 10.06
N ARG A 76 12.77 10.66 9.49
CA ARG A 76 14.16 10.46 9.04
C ARG A 76 14.23 10.42 7.52
N SER A 77 14.49 9.25 6.92
CA SER A 77 14.71 9.13 5.48
C SER A 77 13.53 9.60 4.64
N ILE A 78 12.28 9.40 5.09
CA ILE A 78 11.10 9.85 4.35
C ILE A 78 11.03 11.37 4.28
N THR A 79 11.18 12.07 5.41
CA THR A 79 11.23 13.55 5.42
C THR A 79 12.42 14.08 4.62
N TYR A 80 13.56 13.38 4.66
CA TYR A 80 14.73 13.76 3.89
C TYR A 80 14.48 13.74 2.38
N ILE A 81 13.94 12.64 1.84
CA ILE A 81 13.67 12.53 0.39
C ILE A 81 12.54 13.46 -0.08
N ASP A 82 11.64 13.87 0.81
CA ASP A 82 10.59 14.86 0.52
C ASP A 82 11.16 16.27 0.34
N CYS A 83 12.14 16.64 1.16
CA CYS A 83 12.69 18.00 1.20
C CYS A 83 13.97 18.18 0.38
N HIS A 84 14.70 17.11 0.08
CA HIS A 84 16.03 17.19 -0.50
C HIS A 84 16.01 17.13 -2.03
N ASP A 85 16.66 18.10 -2.67
CA ASP A 85 16.92 18.10 -4.10
C ASP A 85 18.26 17.43 -4.40
N ILE A 86 18.22 16.25 -5.04
CA ILE A 86 19.41 15.47 -5.33
C ILE A 86 20.32 16.12 -6.39
N SER A 87 19.79 17.07 -7.16
CA SER A 87 20.56 17.83 -8.14
C SER A 87 21.33 19.00 -7.53
N ALA A 88 20.99 19.39 -6.30
CA ALA A 88 21.56 20.56 -5.63
C ALA A 88 22.99 20.34 -5.11
N GLY A 89 23.42 19.09 -4.92
CA GLY A 89 24.79 18.76 -4.54
C GLY A 89 24.97 17.39 -3.90
N PRO A 90 26.15 17.13 -3.32
CA PRO A 90 26.43 15.88 -2.63
C PRO A 90 25.54 15.68 -1.39
N PHE A 91 25.11 14.45 -1.17
CA PHE A 91 24.29 14.04 -0.04
C PHE A 91 24.94 12.93 0.78
N ASP A 92 24.54 12.84 2.04
CA ASP A 92 24.98 11.79 2.95
C ASP A 92 24.17 10.51 2.72
N PRO A 93 24.80 9.36 2.37
CA PRO A 93 24.08 8.10 2.19
C PRO A 93 23.39 7.59 3.46
N GLU A 94 23.81 8.03 4.66
CA GLU A 94 23.15 7.67 5.92
C GLU A 94 21.71 8.21 5.99
N ASN A 95 21.40 9.29 5.27
CA ASN A 95 20.04 9.82 5.20
C ASN A 95 19.06 8.87 4.47
N HIS A 96 19.56 7.87 3.74
CA HIS A 96 18.76 6.84 3.06
C HIS A 96 18.84 5.47 3.76
N GLU A 97 19.47 5.39 4.94
CA GLU A 97 19.71 4.11 5.62
C GLU A 97 18.41 3.39 5.96
N ASP A 98 17.38 4.09 6.44
CA ASP A 98 16.10 3.46 6.79
C ASP A 98 15.41 2.84 5.56
N LEU A 99 15.51 3.50 4.40
CA LEU A 99 14.98 2.99 3.13
C LEU A 99 15.74 1.73 2.70
N ARG A 100 17.07 1.73 2.82
CA ARG A 100 17.90 0.55 2.49
C ARG A 100 17.64 -0.60 3.45
N ASN A 101 17.50 -0.31 4.75
CA ASN A 101 17.18 -1.31 5.76
C ASN A 101 15.82 -1.95 5.50
N PHE A 102 14.81 -1.14 5.18
CA PHE A 102 13.51 -1.63 4.77
C PHE A 102 13.62 -2.51 3.52
N TYR A 103 14.19 -1.99 2.43
CA TYR A 103 14.39 -2.73 1.18
C TYR A 103 15.08 -4.10 1.39
N ASN A 104 16.17 -4.13 2.15
CA ASN A 104 16.97 -5.35 2.30
C ASN A 104 16.32 -6.44 3.16
N HIS A 105 15.39 -6.09 4.06
CA HIS A 105 14.93 -7.03 5.10
C HIS A 105 13.41 -7.28 5.11
N TRP A 106 12.61 -6.43 4.46
CA TRP A 106 11.14 -6.47 4.58
C TRP A 106 10.39 -7.24 3.49
N ASP A 107 11.05 -7.66 2.41
CA ASP A 107 10.49 -8.59 1.43
C ASP A 107 10.80 -10.05 1.81
N CYS A 108 10.28 -10.48 2.95
CA CYS A 108 10.38 -11.88 3.38
C CYS A 108 9.14 -12.33 4.15
N ALA A 109 8.94 -13.64 4.21
CA ALA A 109 7.74 -14.26 4.78
C ALA A 109 7.51 -13.94 6.26
N SER A 110 8.55 -13.57 7.02
CA SER A 110 8.39 -13.18 8.43
C SER A 110 7.81 -11.78 8.61
N HIS A 111 7.82 -10.94 7.56
CA HIS A 111 7.27 -9.59 7.55
C HIS A 111 6.05 -9.47 6.63
N GLU A 112 5.34 -10.58 6.40
CA GLU A 112 4.09 -10.60 5.64
C GLU A 112 2.91 -10.33 6.57
N PHE A 113 2.09 -9.32 6.25
CA PHE A 113 0.87 -9.03 6.99
C PHE A 113 -0.25 -10.01 6.62
N ASN A 114 -0.99 -10.49 7.61
CA ASN A 114 -2.19 -11.31 7.37
C ASN A 114 -3.30 -10.48 6.71
N HIS A 115 -3.38 -9.19 7.06
CA HIS A 115 -4.28 -8.25 6.40
C HIS A 115 -3.78 -7.90 4.99
N LYS A 116 -4.38 -8.56 3.98
CA LYS A 116 -4.05 -8.41 2.55
C LYS A 116 -3.94 -6.96 2.07
N GLY A 117 -4.80 -6.07 2.57
CA GLY A 117 -4.78 -4.67 2.16
C GLY A 117 -3.52 -3.92 2.62
N ILE A 118 -2.98 -4.28 3.79
CA ILE A 118 -1.74 -3.70 4.32
C ILE A 118 -0.56 -4.32 3.57
N GLU A 119 -0.56 -5.64 3.36
CA GLU A 119 0.51 -6.32 2.63
C GLU A 119 0.67 -5.80 1.20
N ILE A 120 -0.43 -5.60 0.47
CA ILE A 120 -0.41 -5.05 -0.89
C ILE A 120 0.24 -3.66 -0.90
N ARG A 121 -0.12 -2.78 0.05
CA ARG A 121 0.47 -1.44 0.15
C ARG A 121 1.94 -1.51 0.56
N LYS A 122 2.29 -2.38 1.52
CA LYS A 122 3.66 -2.56 2.00
C LYS A 122 4.55 -3.01 0.85
N LYS A 123 4.09 -3.95 0.05
CA LYS A 123 4.78 -4.43 -1.14
C LYS A 123 4.94 -3.35 -2.21
N ALA A 124 3.89 -2.58 -2.48
CA ALA A 124 3.99 -1.44 -3.41
C ALA A 124 5.02 -0.40 -2.95
N LEU A 125 5.05 -0.09 -1.64
CA LEU A 125 6.07 0.78 -1.05
C LEU A 125 7.48 0.19 -1.21
N TRP A 126 7.63 -1.11 -0.98
CA TRP A 126 8.90 -1.82 -1.14
C TRP A 126 9.42 -1.75 -2.59
N GLU A 127 8.57 -2.01 -3.57
CA GLU A 127 8.92 -1.94 -5.00
C GLU A 127 9.32 -0.51 -5.42
N LEU A 128 8.63 0.51 -4.90
CA LEU A 128 9.00 1.92 -5.12
C LEU A 128 10.37 2.25 -4.53
N ILE A 129 10.63 1.80 -3.30
CA ILE A 129 11.91 2.01 -2.62
C ILE A 129 13.03 1.26 -3.32
N GLU A 130 12.81 0.02 -3.77
CA GLU A 130 13.77 -0.74 -4.58
C GLU A 130 14.18 0.06 -5.81
N SER A 131 13.20 0.49 -6.62
CA SER A 131 13.46 1.26 -7.84
C SER A 131 14.25 2.54 -7.56
N TYR A 132 13.88 3.27 -6.50
CA TYR A 132 14.56 4.48 -6.09
C TYR A 132 16.01 4.23 -5.66
N ILE A 133 16.25 3.22 -4.82
CA ILE A 133 17.60 2.87 -4.36
C ILE A 133 18.48 2.38 -5.51
N VAL A 134 17.93 1.60 -6.44
CA VAL A 134 18.65 1.15 -7.64
C VAL A 134 19.07 2.33 -8.52
N ASP A 135 18.16 3.28 -8.75
CA ASP A 135 18.48 4.48 -9.54
C ASP A 135 19.53 5.34 -8.83
N LEU A 136 19.41 5.53 -7.51
CA LEU A 136 20.44 6.20 -6.73
C LEU A 136 21.80 5.52 -6.88
N ASP A 137 21.87 4.20 -6.71
CA ASP A 137 23.14 3.48 -6.76
C ASP A 137 23.75 3.46 -8.17
N THR A 138 22.91 3.49 -9.21
CA THR A 138 23.31 3.50 -10.62
C THR A 138 23.85 4.87 -11.04
N TYR A 139 23.18 5.96 -10.66
CA TYR A 139 23.46 7.29 -11.20
C TYR A 139 24.31 8.17 -10.28
N THR A 140 24.61 7.73 -9.05
CA THR A 140 25.44 8.48 -8.11
C THR A 140 26.80 7.83 -7.89
N VAL A 141 27.82 8.67 -7.72
CA VAL A 141 29.20 8.28 -7.44
C VAL A 141 29.63 8.77 -6.07
N PRO A 142 30.53 8.05 -5.37
CA PRO A 142 31.11 8.53 -4.12
C PRO A 142 32.00 9.74 -4.37
N THR A 143 32.07 10.62 -3.37
CA THR A 143 32.99 11.75 -3.26
C THR A 143 34.04 11.46 -2.19
N ASP A 144 35.11 12.27 -2.13
CA ASP A 144 36.20 12.09 -1.16
C ASP A 144 35.75 12.17 0.31
N ASP A 145 34.61 12.82 0.58
CA ASP A 145 34.04 13.00 1.92
C ASP A 145 32.99 11.93 2.31
N ASN A 146 33.04 10.73 1.69
CA ASN A 146 32.04 9.65 1.85
C ASN A 146 30.59 10.02 1.50
N LYS A 147 30.37 11.21 0.91
CA LYS A 147 29.07 11.61 0.36
C LYS A 147 28.89 11.03 -1.03
N ARG A 148 27.65 11.00 -1.52
CA ARG A 148 27.32 10.64 -2.89
C ARG A 148 26.83 11.85 -3.66
N VAL A 149 27.13 11.90 -4.94
CA VAL A 149 26.65 12.94 -5.85
C VAL A 149 26.24 12.31 -7.16
N LEU A 150 25.25 12.86 -7.85
CA LEU A 150 24.94 12.41 -9.21
C LEU A 150 26.19 12.56 -10.11
N SER A 151 26.44 11.57 -10.95
CA SER A 151 27.65 11.48 -11.77
C SER A 151 27.82 12.69 -12.70
N PRO A 152 28.83 13.55 -12.51
CA PRO A 152 29.03 14.73 -13.36
C PRO A 152 29.20 14.40 -14.85
N GLU A 153 29.78 13.23 -15.15
CA GLU A 153 30.02 12.76 -16.50
C GLU A 153 28.74 12.59 -17.32
N LEU A 154 27.63 12.20 -16.67
CA LEU A 154 26.34 12.03 -17.34
C LEU A 154 25.79 13.38 -17.82
N LYS A 155 25.92 14.43 -17.00
CA LYS A 155 25.50 15.79 -17.36
C LYS A 155 26.28 16.36 -18.54
N GLU A 156 27.57 16.05 -18.64
CA GLU A 156 28.43 16.50 -19.72
C GLU A 156 28.16 15.76 -21.05
N LYS A 157 27.73 14.49 -20.94
CA LYS A 157 27.48 13.63 -22.09
C LYS A 157 26.11 13.88 -22.73
N ASP A 158 25.04 13.95 -21.93
CA ASP A 158 23.67 14.15 -22.42
C ASP A 158 22.82 14.91 -21.38
N SER A 159 22.54 16.19 -21.69
CA SER A 159 21.78 17.06 -20.78
C SER A 159 20.30 16.69 -20.68
N ASP A 160 19.73 16.00 -21.67
CA ASP A 160 18.31 15.65 -21.66
C ASP A 160 18.10 14.34 -20.88
N GLU A 161 18.94 13.33 -21.12
CA GLU A 161 18.99 12.09 -20.32
C GLU A 161 19.22 12.40 -18.83
N TRP A 162 20.14 13.33 -18.53
CA TRP A 162 20.40 13.79 -17.17
C TRP A 162 19.17 14.37 -16.46
N ARG A 163 18.39 15.19 -17.17
CA ARG A 163 17.17 15.79 -16.62
C ARG A 163 16.08 14.73 -16.40
N GLU A 164 15.97 13.79 -17.32
CA GLU A 164 15.01 12.68 -17.20
C GLU A 164 15.29 11.84 -15.96
N ILE A 165 16.55 11.49 -15.72
CA ILE A 165 16.98 10.75 -14.52
C ILE A 165 16.63 11.52 -13.24
N ILE A 166 16.96 12.81 -13.17
CA ILE A 166 16.62 13.64 -12.00
C ILE A 166 15.11 13.64 -11.78
N ASN A 167 14.33 13.91 -12.83
CA ASN A 167 12.88 13.93 -12.72
C ASN A 167 12.32 12.57 -12.27
N ASN A 168 12.88 11.47 -12.74
CA ASN A 168 12.48 10.12 -12.33
C ASN A 168 12.74 9.88 -10.84
N ILE A 169 13.95 10.19 -10.35
CA ILE A 169 14.33 10.04 -8.94
C ILE A 169 13.44 10.89 -8.04
N HIS A 170 13.17 12.14 -8.42
CA HIS A 170 12.27 13.02 -7.68
C HIS A 170 10.81 12.53 -7.69
N CYS A 171 10.34 12.00 -8.84
CA CYS A 171 9.00 11.43 -8.95
C CYS A 171 8.86 10.21 -8.03
N GLN A 172 9.82 9.30 -8.05
CA GLN A 172 9.87 8.13 -7.17
C GLN A 172 9.88 8.55 -5.69
N ALA A 173 10.71 9.53 -5.32
CA ALA A 173 10.74 10.06 -3.95
C ALA A 173 9.36 10.58 -3.52
N GLY A 174 8.69 11.37 -4.36
CA GLY A 174 7.34 11.84 -4.10
C GLY A 174 6.32 10.70 -3.95
N LEU A 175 6.39 9.67 -4.80
CA LEU A 175 5.54 8.49 -4.70
C LEU A 175 5.79 7.68 -3.43
N ILE A 176 7.05 7.54 -2.99
CA ILE A 176 7.41 6.90 -1.73
C ILE A 176 6.80 7.65 -0.55
N VAL A 177 6.91 8.99 -0.52
CA VAL A 177 6.33 9.82 0.54
C VAL A 177 4.81 9.65 0.59
N ILE A 178 4.12 9.75 -0.55
CA ILE A 178 2.66 9.57 -0.65
C ILE A 178 2.25 8.17 -0.17
N THR A 179 2.97 7.14 -0.62
CA THR A 179 2.65 5.75 -0.26
C THR A 179 2.96 5.45 1.20
N HIS A 180 3.99 6.09 1.78
CA HIS A 180 4.31 5.97 3.20
C HIS A 180 3.24 6.63 4.09
N GLN A 181 2.69 7.77 3.67
CA GLN A 181 1.60 8.47 4.39
C GLN A 181 0.32 7.64 4.52
N ASP A 182 0.10 6.64 3.68
CA ASP A 182 -1.03 5.71 3.84
C ASP A 182 -0.94 4.85 5.12
N PHE A 183 0.22 4.84 5.80
CA PHE A 183 0.48 4.10 7.02
C PHE A 183 0.59 4.98 8.29
N VAL A 184 0.53 6.30 8.18
CA VAL A 184 0.76 7.22 9.32
C VAL A 184 -0.39 8.19 9.48
#